data_AF-A0A7X8NP74-F1
#
_entry.id   AF-A0A7X8NP74-F1
#
_cell.length_a   1.000
_cell.length_b   1.000
_cell.length_c   1.000
_cell.angle_alpha   90.00
_cell.angle_beta   90.00
_cell.angle_gamma   90.00
#
_symmetry.space_group_name_H-M   'P 1'
#
loop_
_entity.id
_entity.type
_entity.pdbx_description
1 polymer ?
#
loop_
_entity_poly.entity_id
_entity_poly.type
_entity_poly.pdbx_seq_one_letter_code
_entity_poly.pdbx_strand_id
1 'polypeptide(L)'
;MVRKFLYLMALLIVMVIAAVFALSIWQNELTRFAFVPRVSYGRLEPLPADAYSGNSMWFARPGLQKDPAQWVPTGVNASGAKGPAAVFFIHPTSYLAREHWNGPLDDTDTNRRATFFVQGMASAFNQQSQVWAPRYRQAAFGAFLTDKAEGEMALESAYVDVRQAFDAFLANAPADKPIVLAGHSQGALHLMHLLKDRVAGTPLASRIVAAYPIGWPISVEHDLPKMGLPACASADAAGCVMTWASFAEPADPELVLEAYRTRPALDGRQKDARPVLCTNPLTGSVGGSAPAAANLGTLKPSEHLDSGELIPKAVPARCDAKTGLLMIGDAPDLGPFVLPGNNYHVYDIPLFWANLRADVARRAAAWEKLHGGAAR
;
A
#
# COMPACT_ATOMS: atom_id res chain seq x y z
N MET A 1 -44.65 -26.58 25.84
CA MET A 1 -43.19 -26.34 25.75
C MET A 1 -42.80 -25.56 24.49
N VAL A 2 -43.42 -25.83 23.33
CA VAL A 2 -43.16 -25.12 22.05
C VAL A 2 -43.29 -23.59 22.14
N ARG A 3 -44.31 -23.04 22.83
CA ARG A 3 -44.50 -21.58 22.94
C ARG A 3 -43.34 -20.86 23.66
N LYS A 4 -42.79 -21.47 24.71
CA LYS A 4 -41.64 -20.90 25.45
C LYS A 4 -40.36 -20.96 24.62
N PHE A 5 -40.18 -22.05 23.86
CA PHE A 5 -39.08 -22.19 22.91
C PHE A 5 -39.15 -21.14 21.79
N LEU A 6 -40.33 -20.90 21.21
CA LEU A 6 -40.52 -19.87 20.18
C LEU A 6 -40.25 -18.45 20.71
N TYR A 7 -40.66 -18.12 21.94
CA TYR A 7 -40.31 -16.83 22.55
C TYR A 7 -38.81 -16.67 22.81
N LEU A 8 -38.13 -17.75 23.22
CA LEU A 8 -36.67 -17.73 23.36
C LEU A 8 -35.97 -17.52 22.02
N MET A 9 -36.40 -18.23 20.96
CA MET A 9 -35.85 -18.07 19.61
C MET A 9 -36.10 -16.66 19.06
N ALA A 10 -37.31 -16.12 19.21
CA ALA A 10 -37.63 -14.76 18.81
C ALA A 10 -36.78 -13.72 19.55
N LEU A 11 -36.56 -13.90 20.87
CA LEU A 11 -35.67 -13.03 21.65
C LEU A 11 -34.23 -13.09 21.15
N LEU A 12 -33.70 -14.30 20.88
CA LEU A 12 -32.34 -14.45 20.34
C LEU A 12 -32.21 -13.79 18.96
N ILE A 13 -33.19 -13.97 18.08
CA ILE A 13 -33.20 -13.33 16.76
C ILE A 13 -33.22 -11.80 16.90
N VAL A 14 -34.07 -11.25 17.78
CA VAL A 14 -34.12 -9.81 18.05
C VAL A 14 -32.81 -9.30 18.63
N MET A 15 -32.17 -10.04 19.54
CA MET A 15 -30.85 -9.66 20.07
C MET A 15 -29.76 -9.72 19.00
N VAL A 16 -29.78 -10.71 18.10
CA VAL A 16 -28.84 -10.79 16.97
C VAL A 16 -29.09 -9.63 16.01
N ILE A 17 -30.33 -9.32 15.66
CA ILE A 17 -30.67 -8.17 14.81
C ILE A 17 -30.23 -6.86 15.47
N ALA A 18 -30.50 -6.68 16.76
CA ALA A 18 -30.09 -5.50 17.51
C ALA A 18 -28.56 -5.39 17.60
N ALA A 19 -27.85 -6.51 17.77
CA ALA A 19 -26.39 -6.54 17.76
C ALA A 19 -25.81 -6.23 16.37
N VAL A 20 -26.35 -6.81 15.30
CA VAL A 20 -25.96 -6.50 13.91
C VAL A 20 -26.24 -5.03 13.59
N PHE A 21 -27.40 -4.51 14.01
CA PHE A 21 -27.77 -3.11 13.84
C PHE A 21 -26.83 -2.18 14.61
N ALA A 22 -26.53 -2.51 15.87
CA ALA A 22 -25.57 -1.79 16.70
C ALA A 22 -24.16 -1.81 16.07
N LEU A 23 -23.69 -2.98 15.63
CA LEU A 23 -22.41 -3.11 14.93
C LEU A 23 -22.40 -2.30 13.63
N SER A 24 -23.51 -2.26 12.87
CA SER A 24 -23.58 -1.47 11.64
C SER A 24 -23.57 0.04 11.87
N ILE A 25 -24.15 0.51 12.98
CA ILE A 25 -24.21 1.93 13.32
C ILE A 25 -22.89 2.40 13.95
N TRP A 26 -22.34 1.62 14.88
CA TRP A 26 -21.17 2.00 15.70
C TRP A 26 -19.87 1.32 15.28
N GLN A 27 -19.80 0.77 14.07
CA GLN A 27 -18.58 0.09 13.56
C GLN A 27 -17.34 0.98 13.66
N ASN A 28 -17.45 2.27 13.35
CA ASN A 28 -16.32 3.20 13.35
C ASN A 28 -15.81 3.47 14.77
N GLU A 29 -16.72 3.69 15.71
CA GLU A 29 -16.41 3.91 17.13
C GLU A 29 -15.81 2.67 17.78
N LEU A 30 -16.34 1.49 17.46
CA LEU A 30 -15.81 0.22 17.94
C LEU A 30 -14.42 -0.06 17.37
N THR A 31 -14.20 0.23 16.08
CA THR A 31 -12.89 0.11 15.43
C THR A 31 -11.88 1.05 16.09
N ARG A 32 -12.25 2.33 16.33
CA ARG A 32 -11.43 3.28 17.09
C ARG A 32 -11.14 2.76 18.50
N PHE A 33 -12.15 2.27 19.21
CA PHE A 33 -12.00 1.73 20.56
C PHE A 33 -11.03 0.55 20.60
N ALA A 34 -11.09 -0.34 19.60
CA ALA A 34 -10.28 -1.54 19.51
C ALA A 34 -8.82 -1.25 19.16
N PHE A 35 -8.56 -0.29 18.27
CA PHE A 35 -7.22 -0.13 17.67
C PHE A 35 -6.47 1.13 18.09
N VAL A 36 -7.13 2.19 18.57
CA VAL A 36 -6.44 3.43 18.97
C VAL A 36 -5.69 3.20 20.29
N PRO A 37 -4.35 3.41 20.33
CA PRO A 37 -3.60 3.35 21.57
C PRO A 37 -4.11 4.36 22.61
N ARG A 38 -4.11 3.93 23.88
CA ARG A 38 -4.56 4.76 25.02
C ARG A 38 -3.42 5.12 25.97
N VAL A 39 -2.21 4.70 25.65
CA VAL A 39 -0.99 5.03 26.38
C VAL A 39 -0.47 6.40 25.95
N SER A 40 0.35 7.03 26.78
CA SER A 40 1.11 8.20 26.38
C SER A 40 2.07 7.86 25.25
N TYR A 41 2.28 8.79 24.33
CA TYR A 41 3.31 8.63 23.31
C TYR A 41 4.71 8.56 23.95
N GLY A 42 5.41 7.45 23.70
CA GLY A 42 6.81 7.27 24.07
C GLY A 42 7.69 7.63 22.89
N ARG A 43 8.47 8.70 23.01
CA ARG A 43 9.42 9.10 21.96
C ARG A 43 10.38 7.94 21.69
N LEU A 44 10.49 7.58 20.41
CA LEU A 44 11.43 6.56 19.98
C LEU A 44 12.86 7.12 19.98
N GLU A 45 13.78 6.40 20.60
CA GLU A 45 15.20 6.65 20.41
C GLU A 45 15.58 6.40 18.94
N PRO A 46 16.44 7.23 18.34
CA PRO A 46 16.96 6.99 17.00
C PRO A 46 17.60 5.59 16.90
N LEU A 47 17.38 4.90 15.78
CA LEU A 47 18.12 3.68 15.50
C LEU A 47 19.62 3.99 15.37
N PRO A 48 20.51 3.03 15.67
CA PRO A 48 21.93 3.14 15.32
C PRO A 48 22.12 3.52 13.86
N ALA A 49 23.14 4.33 13.54
CA ALA A 49 23.37 4.83 12.18
C ALA A 49 23.50 3.71 11.13
N ASP A 50 24.03 2.57 11.55
CA ASP A 50 24.28 1.36 10.76
C ASP A 50 23.17 0.30 10.89
N ALA A 51 22.00 0.62 11.46
CA ALA A 51 20.92 -0.34 11.71
C ALA A 51 20.53 -1.16 10.46
N TYR A 52 20.56 -0.54 9.28
CA TYR A 52 20.20 -1.20 8.01
C TYR A 52 21.38 -1.82 7.25
N SER A 53 22.58 -1.90 7.86
CA SER A 53 23.74 -2.55 7.25
C SER A 53 23.58 -4.07 7.15
N GLY A 54 23.02 -4.69 8.19
CA GLY A 54 22.79 -6.13 8.32
C GLY A 54 21.49 -6.61 7.68
N ASN A 55 21.21 -7.91 7.79
CA ASN A 55 20.00 -8.53 7.22
C ASN A 55 18.77 -8.44 8.14
N SER A 56 18.96 -8.28 9.46
CA SER A 56 17.88 -8.32 10.46
C SER A 56 16.85 -7.20 10.30
N MET A 57 17.27 -6.05 9.77
CA MET A 57 16.41 -4.89 9.54
C MET A 57 15.75 -4.88 8.16
N TRP A 58 15.76 -6.01 7.44
CA TRP A 58 15.11 -6.15 6.15
C TRP A 58 14.15 -7.34 6.15
N PHE A 59 12.93 -7.12 5.64
CA PHE A 59 12.06 -8.22 5.22
C PHE A 59 12.50 -8.78 3.88
N ALA A 60 12.98 -7.92 2.97
CA ALA A 60 13.51 -8.31 1.67
C ALA A 60 14.78 -7.52 1.36
N ARG A 61 15.79 -8.19 0.83
CA ARG A 61 16.97 -7.59 0.19
C ARG A 61 17.72 -8.65 -0.61
N PRO A 62 18.52 -8.25 -1.63
CA PRO A 62 19.40 -9.17 -2.35
C PRO A 62 20.28 -9.99 -1.41
N GLY A 63 20.30 -11.31 -1.62
CA GLY A 63 21.09 -12.26 -0.83
C GLY A 63 20.41 -12.76 0.45
N LEU A 64 19.20 -12.29 0.79
CA LEU A 64 18.46 -12.78 1.94
C LEU A 64 17.91 -14.19 1.69
N GLN A 65 18.09 -15.09 2.66
CA GLN A 65 17.53 -16.44 2.61
C GLN A 65 16.02 -16.39 2.87
N LYS A 66 15.24 -17.17 2.10
CA LYS A 66 13.77 -17.20 2.18
C LYS A 66 13.13 -15.80 2.08
N ASP A 67 13.66 -14.97 1.18
CA ASP A 67 13.15 -13.62 0.93
C ASP A 67 11.67 -13.67 0.47
N PRO A 68 10.72 -13.16 1.26
CA PRO A 68 9.29 -13.17 0.93
C PRO A 68 8.99 -12.41 -0.37
N ALA A 69 9.78 -11.40 -0.74
CA ALA A 69 9.57 -10.69 -2.00
C ALA A 69 9.88 -11.55 -3.23
N GLN A 70 10.61 -12.67 -3.09
CA GLN A 70 10.91 -13.59 -4.21
C GLN A 70 9.81 -14.62 -4.44
N TRP A 71 8.79 -14.66 -3.58
CA TRP A 71 7.65 -15.56 -3.76
C TRP A 71 6.92 -15.26 -5.08
N VAL A 72 6.36 -16.30 -5.70
CA VAL A 72 5.49 -16.16 -6.87
C VAL A 72 4.25 -17.04 -6.71
N PRO A 73 3.08 -16.60 -7.19
CA PRO A 73 1.87 -17.43 -7.20
C PRO A 73 2.05 -18.71 -8.03
N THR A 74 1.21 -19.71 -7.75
CA THR A 74 1.20 -20.97 -8.51
C THR A 74 1.01 -20.69 -10.00
N GLY A 75 1.85 -21.31 -10.83
CA GLY A 75 1.80 -21.15 -12.30
C GLY A 75 2.56 -19.95 -12.85
N VAL A 76 3.14 -19.08 -12.01
CA VAL A 76 3.99 -17.97 -12.46
C VAL A 76 5.45 -18.42 -12.56
N ASN A 77 6.06 -18.21 -13.73
CA ASN A 77 7.47 -18.54 -13.95
C ASN A 77 8.40 -17.47 -13.34
N ALA A 78 9.18 -17.86 -12.33
CA ALA A 78 10.16 -16.99 -11.67
C ALA A 78 11.50 -16.88 -12.42
N SER A 79 11.77 -17.78 -13.38
CA SER A 79 13.05 -17.93 -14.09
C SER A 79 13.22 -17.02 -15.30
N GLY A 80 12.26 -16.13 -15.57
CA GLY A 80 12.36 -15.16 -16.66
C GLY A 80 13.49 -14.15 -16.45
N ALA A 81 13.94 -13.54 -17.56
CA ALA A 81 14.92 -12.45 -17.51
C ALA A 81 14.40 -11.33 -16.58
N LYS A 82 15.29 -10.88 -15.68
CA LYS A 82 14.99 -9.79 -14.77
C LYS A 82 15.16 -8.45 -15.48
N GLY A 83 14.25 -7.51 -15.22
CA GLY A 83 14.40 -6.11 -15.59
C GLY A 83 15.51 -5.41 -14.82
N PRO A 84 15.93 -4.21 -15.25
CA PRO A 84 17.14 -3.56 -14.76
C PRO A 84 16.97 -2.92 -13.37
N ALA A 85 15.74 -2.63 -12.94
CA ALA A 85 15.51 -1.72 -11.84
C ALA A 85 15.84 -2.32 -10.47
N ALA A 86 16.22 -1.46 -9.51
CA ALA A 86 16.23 -1.77 -8.09
C ALA A 86 14.95 -1.21 -7.46
N VAL A 87 14.21 -2.04 -6.74
CA VAL A 87 12.92 -1.68 -6.15
C VAL A 87 13.09 -1.43 -4.66
N PHE A 88 12.60 -0.28 -4.18
CA PHE A 88 12.42 -0.02 -2.76
C PHE A 88 10.92 -0.03 -2.44
N PHE A 89 10.48 -1.05 -1.70
CA PHE A 89 9.08 -1.30 -1.35
C PHE A 89 8.84 -1.04 0.15
N ILE A 90 7.94 -0.14 0.48
CA ILE A 90 7.56 0.18 1.85
C ILE A 90 6.22 -0.52 2.15
N HIS A 91 6.26 -1.54 3.01
CA HIS A 91 5.08 -2.35 3.34
C HIS A 91 4.04 -1.56 4.16
N PRO A 92 2.75 -1.98 4.16
CA PRO A 92 1.70 -1.33 4.93
C PRO A 92 1.82 -1.63 6.43
N THR A 93 0.91 -1.05 7.22
CA THR A 93 0.80 -1.31 8.66
C THR A 93 0.47 -2.77 8.95
N SER A 94 1.35 -3.44 9.67
CA SER A 94 1.16 -4.78 10.22
C SER A 94 1.02 -4.80 11.75
N TYR A 95 1.32 -3.68 12.41
CA TYR A 95 1.11 -3.50 13.85
C TYR A 95 -0.35 -3.11 14.12
N LEU A 96 -1.17 -4.11 14.44
CA LEU A 96 -2.61 -3.95 14.75
C LEU A 96 -2.89 -3.88 16.26
N ALA A 97 -1.85 -3.97 17.07
CA ALA A 97 -1.96 -3.89 18.52
C ALA A 97 -2.06 -2.41 18.96
N ARG A 98 -2.42 -2.17 20.23
CA ARG A 98 -2.69 -0.82 20.77
C ARG A 98 -1.89 -0.47 22.02
N GLU A 99 -0.94 -1.32 22.37
CA GLU A 99 -0.06 -1.24 23.54
C GLU A 99 0.97 -0.12 23.36
N HIS A 100 1.35 0.16 22.11
CA HIS A 100 2.30 1.21 21.74
C HIS A 100 1.75 2.06 20.58
N TRP A 101 2.26 3.28 20.45
CA TRP A 101 2.01 4.12 19.27
C TRP A 101 2.86 3.68 18.06
N ASN A 102 4.04 3.11 18.31
CA ASN A 102 4.88 2.48 17.29
C ASN A 102 5.19 1.04 17.71
N GLY A 103 5.05 0.11 16.78
CA GLY A 103 5.25 -1.32 17.03
C GLY A 103 6.72 -1.65 17.35
N PRO A 104 6.98 -2.49 18.38
CA PRO A 104 8.32 -3.04 18.61
C PRO A 104 8.84 -3.85 17.41
N LEU A 105 10.15 -3.80 17.16
CA LEU A 105 10.77 -4.48 16.01
C LEU A 105 10.76 -6.02 16.13
N ASP A 106 10.64 -6.54 17.35
CA ASP A 106 10.64 -7.97 17.68
C ASP A 106 9.23 -8.53 17.91
N ASP A 107 8.17 -7.73 17.73
CA ASP A 107 6.79 -8.20 17.84
C ASP A 107 6.50 -9.29 16.79
N THR A 108 6.14 -10.48 17.28
CA THR A 108 6.05 -11.69 16.44
C THR A 108 4.88 -11.62 15.47
N ASP A 109 3.72 -11.14 15.90
CA ASP A 109 2.52 -11.07 15.06
C ASP A 109 2.67 -10.00 13.98
N THR A 110 3.26 -8.85 14.32
CA THR A 110 3.60 -7.76 13.40
C THR A 110 4.58 -8.22 12.34
N ASN A 111 5.63 -8.93 12.73
CA ASN A 111 6.64 -9.45 11.81
C ASN A 111 6.07 -10.54 10.89
N ARG A 112 5.25 -11.46 11.43
CA ARG A 112 4.55 -12.47 10.63
C ARG A 112 3.64 -11.83 9.59
N ARG A 113 2.83 -10.84 10.00
CA ARG A 113 1.90 -10.14 9.11
C ARG A 113 2.62 -9.28 8.07
N ALA A 114 3.70 -8.59 8.45
CA ALA A 114 4.55 -7.86 7.50
C ALA A 114 5.17 -8.80 6.46
N THR A 115 5.61 -9.99 6.87
CA THR A 115 6.13 -11.01 5.93
C THR A 115 5.07 -11.39 4.90
N PHE A 116 3.82 -11.59 5.30
CA PHE A 116 2.72 -11.86 4.36
C PHE A 116 2.42 -10.69 3.43
N PHE A 117 2.45 -9.44 3.92
CA PHE A 117 2.27 -8.28 3.05
C PHE A 117 3.41 -8.13 2.04
N VAL A 118 4.66 -8.30 2.47
CA VAL A 118 5.82 -8.29 1.55
C VAL A 118 5.68 -9.43 0.52
N GLN A 119 5.26 -10.62 0.94
CA GLN A 119 5.01 -11.75 0.04
C GLN A 119 3.92 -11.45 -1.00
N GLY A 120 2.76 -10.96 -0.57
CA GLY A 120 1.62 -10.73 -1.47
C GLY A 120 1.74 -9.47 -2.33
N MET A 121 2.47 -8.45 -1.86
CA MET A 121 2.53 -7.14 -2.51
C MET A 121 3.88 -6.83 -3.16
N ALA A 122 5.00 -7.04 -2.45
CA ALA A 122 6.33 -6.73 -2.99
C ALA A 122 6.73 -7.70 -4.12
N SER A 123 6.20 -8.93 -4.10
CA SER A 123 6.44 -9.93 -5.15
C SER A 123 5.98 -9.49 -6.54
N ALA A 124 5.01 -8.57 -6.65
CA ALA A 124 4.60 -8.00 -7.92
C ALA A 124 5.77 -7.34 -8.67
N PHE A 125 6.79 -6.88 -7.92
CA PHE A 125 7.97 -6.19 -8.45
C PHE A 125 9.17 -7.11 -8.66
N ASN A 126 9.08 -8.40 -8.30
CA ASN A 126 10.24 -9.30 -8.32
C ASN A 126 10.70 -9.76 -9.72
N GLN A 127 10.09 -9.25 -10.78
CA GLN A 127 10.68 -9.33 -12.12
C GLN A 127 11.83 -8.34 -12.31
N GLN A 128 12.01 -7.37 -11.43
CA GLN A 128 13.14 -6.45 -11.47
C GLN A 128 14.39 -7.05 -10.82
N SER A 129 15.52 -6.38 -10.97
CA SER A 129 16.82 -6.93 -10.58
C SER A 129 16.98 -7.14 -9.08
N GLN A 130 16.34 -6.29 -8.27
CA GLN A 130 16.41 -6.32 -6.81
C GLN A 130 15.10 -5.82 -6.22
N VAL A 131 14.67 -6.41 -5.10
CA VAL A 131 13.59 -5.88 -4.26
C VAL A 131 14.11 -5.73 -2.84
N TRP A 132 13.91 -4.55 -2.28
CA TRP A 132 14.28 -4.19 -0.92
C TRP A 132 13.03 -3.77 -0.16
N ALA A 133 12.79 -4.36 1.00
CA ALA A 133 11.69 -4.00 1.90
C ALA A 133 12.19 -3.94 3.34
N PRO A 134 12.22 -2.76 3.98
CA PRO A 134 12.80 -2.60 5.30
C PRO A 134 11.86 -3.08 6.41
N ARG A 135 12.42 -3.48 7.55
CA ARG A 135 11.70 -3.44 8.82
C ARG A 135 11.77 -2.03 9.38
N TYR A 136 10.69 -1.52 9.96
CA TYR A 136 10.67 -0.22 10.61
C TYR A 136 9.64 -0.22 11.76
N ARG A 137 9.78 0.69 12.73
CA ARG A 137 8.85 0.83 13.85
C ARG A 137 7.56 1.51 13.40
N GLN A 138 6.71 0.73 12.75
CA GLN A 138 5.44 1.15 12.17
C GLN A 138 4.57 1.87 13.19
N ALA A 139 3.92 2.96 12.78
CA ALA A 139 2.84 3.53 13.59
C ALA A 139 1.70 2.50 13.67
N ALA A 140 1.10 2.36 14.85
CA ALA A 140 -0.05 1.48 15.07
C ALA A 140 -1.20 1.81 14.12
N PHE A 141 -1.98 0.81 13.72
CA PHE A 141 -3.14 1.02 12.84
C PHE A 141 -4.09 2.09 13.39
N GLY A 142 -4.25 2.16 14.72
CA GLY A 142 -5.03 3.19 15.39
C GLY A 142 -4.60 4.63 15.12
N ALA A 143 -3.36 4.89 14.71
CA ALA A 143 -2.91 6.23 14.31
C ALA A 143 -3.72 6.78 13.14
N PHE A 144 -4.22 5.92 12.23
CA PHE A 144 -5.07 6.33 11.11
C PHE A 144 -6.52 6.59 11.49
N LEU A 145 -6.93 6.24 12.71
CA LEU A 145 -8.32 6.27 13.16
C LEU A 145 -8.60 7.41 14.15
N THR A 146 -7.65 8.31 14.37
CA THR A 146 -7.71 9.35 15.40
C THR A 146 -7.08 10.65 14.93
N ASP A 147 -7.58 11.78 15.43
CA ASP A 147 -7.03 13.13 15.20
C ASP A 147 -6.11 13.59 16.34
N LYS A 148 -5.71 12.68 17.22
CA LYS A 148 -4.74 12.93 18.28
C LYS A 148 -3.36 13.21 17.69
N ALA A 149 -2.64 14.16 18.29
CA ALA A 149 -1.29 14.51 17.87
C ALA A 149 -0.32 13.31 17.92
N GLU A 150 -0.52 12.41 18.88
CA GLU A 150 0.27 11.17 19.04
C GLU A 150 0.21 10.25 17.81
N GLY A 151 -0.90 10.27 17.06
CA GLY A 151 -1.02 9.51 15.81
C GLY A 151 -0.06 10.04 14.74
N GLU A 152 0.02 11.35 14.57
CA GLU A 152 0.96 11.99 13.65
C GLU A 152 2.40 11.84 14.11
N MET A 153 2.68 12.03 15.41
CA MET A 153 4.02 11.79 15.97
C MET A 153 4.51 10.35 15.73
N ALA A 154 3.61 9.36 15.79
CA ALA A 154 3.93 7.98 15.50
C ALA A 154 4.28 7.76 14.01
N LEU A 155 3.51 8.35 13.11
CA LEU A 155 3.75 8.29 11.66
C LEU A 155 5.07 8.97 11.29
N GLU A 156 5.37 10.13 11.87
CA GLU A 156 6.65 10.83 11.67
C GLU A 156 7.83 9.98 12.16
N SER A 157 7.68 9.31 13.31
CA SER A 157 8.73 8.44 13.84
C SER A 157 8.97 7.21 12.97
N ALA A 158 7.90 6.60 12.45
CA ALA A 158 7.99 5.49 11.50
C ALA A 158 8.68 5.94 10.20
N TYR A 159 8.38 7.15 9.72
CA TYR A 159 9.00 7.72 8.53
C TYR A 159 10.51 7.95 8.70
N VAL A 160 10.98 8.33 9.90
CA VAL A 160 12.43 8.47 10.17
C VAL A 160 13.17 7.16 9.92
N ASP A 161 12.64 6.02 10.40
CA ASP A 161 13.21 4.70 10.17
C ASP A 161 13.19 4.35 8.66
N VAL A 162 12.08 4.62 7.95
CA VAL A 162 11.97 4.40 6.49
C VAL A 162 12.99 5.24 5.71
N ARG A 163 13.22 6.50 6.11
CA ARG A 163 14.20 7.38 5.47
C ARG A 163 15.62 6.84 5.67
N GLN A 164 15.94 6.34 6.86
CA GLN A 164 17.25 5.71 7.12
C GLN A 164 17.43 4.41 6.32
N ALA A 165 16.37 3.61 6.19
CA ALA A 165 16.38 2.43 5.32
C ALA A 165 16.61 2.81 3.85
N PHE A 166 16.00 3.89 3.38
CA PHE A 166 16.16 4.37 2.02
C PHE A 166 17.60 4.83 1.76
N ASP A 167 18.25 5.47 2.72
CA ASP A 167 19.68 5.82 2.64
C ASP A 167 20.55 4.57 2.47
N ALA A 168 20.30 3.54 3.27
CA ALA A 168 21.00 2.27 3.15
C ALA A 168 20.72 1.58 1.80
N PHE A 169 19.49 1.64 1.31
CA PHE A 169 19.14 1.14 -0.03
C PHE A 169 19.94 1.85 -1.11
N LEU A 170 19.98 3.20 -1.13
CA LEU A 170 20.71 3.96 -2.14
C LEU A 170 22.22 3.70 -2.09
N ALA A 171 22.77 3.46 -0.89
CA ALA A 171 24.19 3.14 -0.72
C ALA A 171 24.56 1.73 -1.24
N ASN A 172 23.59 0.80 -1.30
CA ASN A 172 23.83 -0.59 -1.70
C ASN A 172 23.30 -0.92 -3.10
N ALA A 173 22.30 -0.19 -3.60
CA ALA A 173 21.79 -0.33 -4.94
C ALA A 173 22.85 0.20 -5.94
N PRO A 174 23.17 -0.55 -7.01
CA PRO A 174 24.12 -0.08 -8.02
C PRO A 174 23.75 1.31 -8.54
N ALA A 175 24.72 2.22 -8.61
CA ALA A 175 24.50 3.63 -8.89
C ALA A 175 23.95 3.89 -10.31
N ASP A 176 24.25 2.98 -11.23
CA ASP A 176 23.82 2.97 -12.63
C ASP A 176 22.41 2.38 -12.83
N LYS A 177 21.87 1.67 -11.84
CA LYS A 177 20.55 1.05 -11.97
C LYS A 177 19.43 2.06 -11.79
N PRO A 178 18.38 1.98 -12.63
CA PRO A 178 17.18 2.75 -12.41
C PRO A 178 16.42 2.24 -11.18
N ILE A 179 15.59 3.08 -10.59
CA ILE A 179 14.91 2.82 -9.31
C ILE A 179 13.40 2.82 -9.51
N VAL A 180 12.74 1.83 -8.91
CA VAL A 180 11.29 1.82 -8.74
C VAL A 180 11.02 2.03 -7.25
N LEU A 181 10.14 2.98 -6.94
CA LEU A 181 9.70 3.22 -5.56
C LEU A 181 8.26 2.76 -5.42
N ALA A 182 7.95 1.99 -4.39
CA ALA A 182 6.60 1.49 -4.16
C ALA A 182 6.27 1.49 -2.67
N GLY A 183 5.01 1.71 -2.35
CA GLY A 183 4.53 1.64 -0.98
C GLY A 183 3.03 1.36 -0.96
N HIS A 184 2.55 0.72 0.10
CA HIS A 184 1.12 0.50 0.30
C HIS A 184 0.65 1.08 1.63
N SER A 185 -0.52 1.73 1.65
CA SER A 185 -1.13 2.29 2.87
C SER A 185 -0.17 3.23 3.64
N GLN A 186 0.20 2.92 4.89
CA GLN A 186 1.24 3.65 5.64
C GLN A 186 2.55 3.78 4.84
N GLY A 187 2.94 2.73 4.11
CA GLY A 187 4.11 2.79 3.25
C GLY A 187 3.94 3.71 2.05
N ALA A 188 2.71 3.90 1.54
CA ALA A 188 2.42 4.88 0.50
C ALA A 188 2.49 6.31 1.02
N LEU A 189 1.97 6.57 2.23
CA LEU A 189 2.15 7.85 2.92
C LEU A 189 3.63 8.16 3.13
N HIS A 190 4.41 7.20 3.64
CA HIS A 190 5.87 7.37 3.78
C HIS A 190 6.57 7.57 2.44
N LEU A 191 6.12 6.89 1.37
CA LEU A 191 6.65 7.11 0.02
C LEU A 191 6.39 8.53 -0.48
N MET A 192 5.22 9.11 -0.20
CA MET A 192 4.91 10.49 -0.56
C MET A 192 5.90 11.48 0.11
N HIS A 193 6.15 11.32 1.40
CA HIS A 193 7.15 12.11 2.11
C HIS A 193 8.57 11.87 1.58
N LEU A 194 8.93 10.62 1.30
CA LEU A 194 10.24 10.27 0.73
C LEU A 194 10.45 10.93 -0.63
N LEU A 195 9.43 10.93 -1.50
CA LEU A 195 9.47 11.61 -2.78
C LEU A 195 9.69 13.11 -2.61
N LYS A 196 8.96 13.76 -1.69
CA LYS A 196 9.15 15.18 -1.37
C LYS A 196 10.55 15.47 -0.85
N ASP A 197 11.02 14.71 0.14
CA ASP A 197 12.21 15.08 0.91
C ASP A 197 13.52 14.63 0.25
N ARG A 198 13.47 13.56 -0.56
CA ARG A 198 14.66 12.87 -1.09
C ARG A 198 14.75 12.84 -2.61
N VAL A 199 13.64 13.01 -3.31
CA VAL A 199 13.58 12.91 -4.78
C VAL A 199 13.37 14.27 -5.42
N ALA A 200 12.36 15.02 -4.99
CA ALA A 200 11.98 16.30 -5.58
C ALA A 200 13.14 17.30 -5.60
N GLY A 201 13.43 17.85 -6.78
CA GLY A 201 14.50 18.83 -6.97
C GLY A 201 15.93 18.26 -6.87
N THR A 202 16.09 16.93 -6.80
CA THR A 202 17.41 16.28 -6.72
C THR A 202 17.74 15.50 -7.99
N PRO A 203 19.03 15.19 -8.25
CA PRO A 203 19.42 14.29 -9.34
C PRO A 203 18.82 12.88 -9.23
N LEU A 204 18.34 12.46 -8.05
CA LEU A 204 17.74 11.14 -7.88
C LEU A 204 16.45 10.98 -8.70
N ALA A 205 15.73 12.07 -8.96
CA ALA A 205 14.49 12.05 -9.75
C ALA A 205 14.70 11.45 -11.15
N SER A 206 15.84 11.68 -11.80
CA SER A 206 16.13 11.12 -13.13
C SER A 206 16.31 9.60 -13.11
N ARG A 207 16.69 9.02 -11.97
CA ARG A 207 16.81 7.56 -11.80
C ARG A 207 15.46 6.87 -11.58
N ILE A 208 14.39 7.61 -11.27
CA ILE A 208 13.10 7.00 -10.95
C ILE A 208 12.38 6.59 -12.23
N VAL A 209 12.12 5.28 -12.37
CA VAL A 209 11.28 4.73 -13.45
C VAL A 209 9.82 5.08 -13.24
N ALA A 210 9.34 4.84 -12.02
CA ALA A 210 7.99 5.14 -11.58
C ALA A 210 7.92 5.05 -10.05
N ALA A 211 6.96 5.78 -9.47
CA ALA A 211 6.61 5.68 -8.06
C ALA A 211 5.16 5.18 -7.90
N TYR A 212 4.98 4.20 -7.02
CA TYR A 212 3.71 3.52 -6.76
C TYR A 212 3.25 3.68 -5.29
N PRO A 213 2.83 4.88 -4.85
CA PRO A 213 2.25 5.10 -3.52
C PRO A 213 0.77 4.67 -3.49
N ILE A 214 0.52 3.36 -3.39
CA ILE A 214 -0.80 2.75 -3.56
C ILE A 214 -1.58 2.69 -2.22
N GLY A 215 -2.89 2.88 -2.24
CA GLY A 215 -3.74 2.74 -1.05
C GLY A 215 -3.63 3.90 -0.05
N TRP A 216 -2.99 5.01 -0.43
CA TRP A 216 -3.11 6.27 0.31
C TRP A 216 -3.51 7.39 -0.64
N PRO A 217 -4.59 8.15 -0.37
CA PRO A 217 -5.05 9.18 -1.29
C PRO A 217 -4.02 10.32 -1.45
N ILE A 218 -3.95 10.88 -2.66
CA ILE A 218 -2.99 11.94 -3.03
C ILE A 218 -3.76 13.14 -3.58
N SER A 219 -3.57 14.31 -2.97
CA SER A 219 -4.08 15.57 -3.51
C SER A 219 -3.34 15.93 -4.79
N VAL A 220 -4.09 16.08 -5.88
CA VAL A 220 -3.53 16.54 -7.17
C VAL A 220 -2.96 17.96 -7.06
N GLU A 221 -3.55 18.81 -6.22
CA GLU A 221 -3.10 20.20 -6.07
C GLU A 221 -2.01 20.37 -5.00
N HIS A 222 -2.11 19.66 -3.88
CA HIS A 222 -1.30 19.95 -2.70
C HIS A 222 -0.20 18.92 -2.42
N ASP A 223 -0.38 17.67 -2.87
CA ASP A 223 0.60 16.60 -2.66
C ASP A 223 1.46 16.39 -3.91
N LEU A 224 0.83 16.10 -5.06
CA LEU A 224 1.53 15.71 -6.28
C LEU A 224 2.63 16.71 -6.71
N PRO A 225 2.41 18.05 -6.68
CA PRO A 225 3.45 19.01 -7.08
C PRO A 225 4.66 19.02 -6.14
N LYS A 226 4.53 18.50 -4.91
CA LYS A 226 5.63 18.42 -3.94
C LYS A 226 6.46 17.14 -4.08
N MET A 227 5.94 16.12 -4.78
CA MET A 227 6.60 14.82 -4.91
C MET A 227 7.70 14.81 -6.00
N GLY A 228 7.79 15.86 -6.82
CA GLY A 228 8.85 16.01 -7.82
C GLY A 228 8.71 15.15 -9.08
N LEU A 229 7.61 14.41 -9.21
CA LEU A 229 7.27 13.58 -10.37
C LEU A 229 5.81 13.85 -10.76
N PRO A 230 5.48 13.98 -12.06
CA PRO A 230 4.10 14.14 -12.52
C PRO A 230 3.31 12.84 -12.37
N ALA A 231 1.98 12.90 -12.46
CA ALA A 231 1.16 11.70 -12.62
C ALA A 231 1.42 11.01 -13.97
N CYS A 232 1.26 9.69 -14.02
CA CYS A 232 1.48 8.92 -15.25
C CYS A 232 0.38 9.17 -16.30
N ALA A 233 0.66 10.05 -17.27
CA ALA A 233 -0.28 10.43 -18.31
C ALA A 233 -0.61 9.30 -19.31
N SER A 234 0.29 8.34 -19.49
CA SER A 234 0.14 7.19 -20.38
C SER A 234 0.82 5.94 -19.83
N ALA A 235 0.47 4.80 -20.44
CA ALA A 235 0.99 3.49 -20.07
C ALA A 235 2.52 3.39 -20.20
N ASP A 236 3.13 4.13 -21.11
CA ASP A 236 4.55 4.15 -21.44
C ASP A 236 5.33 5.33 -20.84
N ALA A 237 4.66 6.23 -20.10
CA ALA A 237 5.33 7.30 -19.38
C ALA A 237 6.29 6.73 -18.31
N ALA A 238 7.50 7.26 -18.24
CA ALA A 238 8.45 6.98 -17.15
C ALA A 238 8.68 8.26 -16.32
N GLY A 239 9.27 8.10 -15.14
CA GLY A 239 9.49 9.21 -14.20
C GLY A 239 8.18 9.80 -13.67
N CYS A 240 7.19 8.96 -13.36
CA CYS A 240 5.85 9.41 -12.98
C CYS A 240 5.28 8.65 -11.78
N VAL A 241 4.20 9.20 -11.19
CA VAL A 241 3.45 8.66 -10.05
C VAL A 241 2.19 7.95 -10.53
N MET A 242 1.96 6.74 -10.01
CA MET A 242 0.78 5.94 -10.25
C MET A 242 0.22 5.44 -8.92
N THR A 243 -1.06 5.71 -8.66
CA THR A 243 -1.73 5.35 -7.41
C THR A 243 -3.21 5.04 -7.63
N TRP A 244 -3.77 4.24 -6.74
CA TRP A 244 -5.20 3.94 -6.67
C TRP A 244 -5.56 3.47 -5.24
N ALA A 245 -6.85 3.54 -4.92
CA ALA A 245 -7.46 2.94 -3.74
C ALA A 245 -8.79 2.29 -4.15
N SER A 246 -8.94 1.00 -3.90
CA SER A 246 -9.92 0.13 -4.55
C SER A 246 -11.18 -0.07 -3.73
N PHE A 247 -12.34 0.14 -4.35
CA PHE A 247 -13.64 -0.10 -3.74
C PHE A 247 -14.57 -0.88 -4.70
N ALA A 248 -15.32 -1.84 -4.17
CA ALA A 248 -16.45 -2.42 -4.89
C ALA A 248 -17.70 -1.56 -4.73
N GLU A 249 -18.68 -1.75 -5.62
CA GLU A 249 -19.91 -0.96 -5.66
C GLU A 249 -21.07 -1.69 -4.94
N PRO A 250 -21.90 -1.00 -4.13
CA PRO A 250 -21.78 0.43 -3.75
C PRO A 250 -20.65 0.67 -2.75
N ALA A 251 -19.85 1.71 -2.98
CA ALA A 251 -18.73 2.09 -2.11
C ALA A 251 -19.19 3.02 -0.99
N ASP A 252 -18.65 2.83 0.22
CA ASP A 252 -18.74 3.79 1.33
C ASP A 252 -17.32 4.17 1.79
N PRO A 253 -16.72 5.23 1.18
CA PRO A 253 -15.33 5.59 1.43
C PRO A 253 -15.13 6.61 2.54
N GLU A 254 -16.17 6.99 3.28
CA GLU A 254 -16.14 8.17 4.16
C GLU A 254 -15.05 8.08 5.23
N LEU A 255 -14.89 6.90 5.85
CA LEU A 255 -13.86 6.68 6.87
C LEU A 255 -12.43 6.95 6.34
N VAL A 256 -12.16 6.57 5.08
CA VAL A 256 -10.85 6.74 4.45
C VAL A 256 -10.65 8.19 4.03
N LEU A 257 -11.65 8.80 3.41
CA LEU A 257 -11.56 10.18 2.94
C LEU A 257 -11.47 11.18 4.10
N GLU A 258 -12.15 10.92 5.21
CA GLU A 258 -12.05 11.74 6.42
C GLU A 258 -10.65 11.64 7.03
N ALA A 259 -10.14 10.42 7.27
CA ALA A 259 -8.79 10.21 7.78
C ALA A 259 -7.70 10.84 6.88
N TYR A 260 -7.96 10.91 5.56
CA TYR A 260 -7.09 11.61 4.62
C TYR A 260 -7.19 13.15 4.74
N ARG A 261 -8.40 13.71 4.89
CA ARG A 261 -8.68 15.15 4.92
C ARG A 261 -8.28 15.83 6.23
N THR A 262 -8.32 15.12 7.36
CA THR A 262 -7.90 15.67 8.66
C THR A 262 -6.38 15.89 8.75
N ARG A 263 -5.61 15.25 7.87
CA ARG A 263 -4.15 15.41 7.78
C ARG A 263 -3.76 16.49 6.78
N PRO A 264 -2.81 17.39 7.12
CA PRO A 264 -2.25 18.32 6.15
C PRO A 264 -1.70 17.59 4.90
N ALA A 265 -1.72 18.28 3.77
CA ALA A 265 -0.98 17.88 2.57
C ALA A 265 0.51 18.11 2.73
N LEU A 266 1.29 17.62 1.76
CA LEU A 266 2.76 17.76 1.74
C LEU A 266 3.24 19.22 1.71
N ASP A 267 2.40 20.16 1.24
CA ASP A 267 2.65 21.59 1.26
C ASP A 267 2.19 22.30 2.55
N GLY A 268 1.65 21.54 3.52
CA GLY A 268 1.14 22.03 4.79
C GLY A 268 -0.29 22.56 4.74
N ARG A 269 -0.95 22.58 3.57
CA ARG A 269 -2.33 23.06 3.43
C ARG A 269 -3.31 21.96 3.80
N GLN A 270 -4.49 22.37 4.25
CA GLN A 270 -5.59 21.44 4.48
C GLN A 270 -6.10 20.91 3.13
N LYS A 271 -6.35 19.61 3.05
CA LYS A 271 -6.98 18.98 1.88
C LYS A 271 -8.47 19.26 1.87
N ASP A 272 -9.06 19.30 0.69
CA ASP A 272 -10.48 19.54 0.53
C ASP A 272 -11.22 18.33 -0.07
N ALA A 273 -12.43 18.57 -0.59
CA ALA A 273 -13.29 17.54 -1.15
C ALA A 273 -13.02 17.22 -2.63
N ARG A 274 -11.97 17.78 -3.26
CA ARG A 274 -11.67 17.45 -4.67
C ARG A 274 -11.29 15.97 -4.83
N PRO A 275 -11.49 15.43 -6.05
CA PRO A 275 -11.05 14.08 -6.37
C PRO A 275 -9.55 13.92 -6.13
N VAL A 276 -9.18 12.80 -5.50
CA VAL A 276 -7.77 12.43 -5.33
C VAL A 276 -7.21 11.85 -6.64
N LEU A 277 -5.89 11.74 -6.74
CA LEU A 277 -5.26 11.15 -7.91
C LEU A 277 -5.68 9.68 -8.08
N CYS A 278 -6.15 9.32 -9.28
CA CYS A 278 -6.44 7.95 -9.66
C CYS A 278 -5.75 7.58 -10.96
N THR A 279 -4.95 6.52 -10.93
CA THR A 279 -4.40 5.86 -12.11
C THR A 279 -5.06 4.50 -12.24
N ASN A 280 -5.61 4.20 -13.41
CA ASN A 280 -6.26 2.93 -13.63
C ASN A 280 -5.18 1.85 -13.92
N PRO A 281 -4.99 0.85 -13.03
CA PRO A 281 -3.92 -0.13 -13.15
C PRO A 281 -4.07 -1.07 -14.36
N LEU A 282 -5.26 -1.13 -14.96
CA LEU A 282 -5.50 -1.90 -16.18
C LEU A 282 -5.09 -1.14 -17.46
N THR A 283 -5.03 0.19 -17.40
CA THR A 283 -4.63 1.04 -18.55
C THR A 283 -3.23 1.63 -18.40
N GLY A 284 -2.73 1.76 -17.16
CA GLY A 284 -1.47 2.43 -16.85
C GLY A 284 -1.54 3.95 -17.03
N SER A 285 -2.73 4.55 -17.02
CA SER A 285 -2.94 6.00 -17.22
C SER A 285 -3.91 6.59 -16.21
N VAL A 286 -3.83 7.91 -16.00
CA VAL A 286 -4.75 8.65 -15.11
C VAL A 286 -6.19 8.52 -15.60
N GLY A 287 -7.11 8.25 -14.67
CA GLY A 287 -8.53 8.20 -14.95
C GLY A 287 -8.98 6.97 -15.76
N GLY A 288 -10.08 7.13 -16.50
CA GLY A 288 -10.57 6.13 -17.45
C GLY A 288 -11.17 4.86 -16.84
N SER A 289 -11.58 3.96 -17.72
CA SER A 289 -12.19 2.67 -17.40
C SER A 289 -11.63 1.56 -18.28
N ALA A 290 -11.51 0.35 -17.74
CA ALA A 290 -11.16 -0.84 -18.48
C ALA A 290 -12.03 -2.03 -18.02
N PRO A 291 -12.46 -2.90 -18.95
CA PRO A 291 -13.24 -4.08 -18.61
C PRO A 291 -12.37 -5.12 -17.91
N ALA A 292 -13.00 -6.07 -17.23
CA ALA A 292 -12.30 -7.16 -16.54
C ALA A 292 -11.37 -7.93 -17.48
N ALA A 293 -11.70 -8.04 -18.78
CA ALA A 293 -10.84 -8.67 -19.78
C ALA A 293 -9.40 -8.11 -19.86
N ALA A 294 -9.15 -6.88 -19.40
CA ALA A 294 -7.83 -6.27 -19.32
C ALA A 294 -7.03 -6.64 -18.05
N ASN A 295 -7.65 -7.29 -17.07
CA ASN A 295 -6.99 -7.82 -15.88
C ASN A 295 -6.19 -9.08 -16.24
N LEU A 296 -4.86 -8.96 -16.20
CA LEU A 296 -3.91 -10.01 -16.53
C LEU A 296 -3.82 -11.08 -15.44
N GLY A 297 -4.30 -10.80 -14.24
CA GLY A 297 -4.21 -11.70 -13.09
C GLY A 297 -4.37 -10.96 -11.77
N THR A 298 -5.49 -11.25 -11.10
CA THR A 298 -5.74 -10.93 -9.71
C THR A 298 -5.15 -12.02 -8.83
N LEU A 299 -4.32 -11.66 -7.86
CA LEU A 299 -3.80 -12.58 -6.86
C LEU A 299 -4.85 -12.87 -5.80
N LYS A 300 -5.40 -14.08 -5.81
CA LYS A 300 -6.21 -14.61 -4.71
C LYS A 300 -5.32 -15.44 -3.78
N PRO A 301 -5.08 -15.00 -2.53
CA PRO A 301 -4.31 -15.78 -1.58
C PRO A 301 -5.11 -17.01 -1.11
N SER A 302 -4.41 -18.06 -0.68
CA SER A 302 -5.02 -19.20 0.00
C SER A 302 -5.60 -18.78 1.37
N GLU A 303 -6.50 -19.59 1.93
CA GLU A 303 -7.05 -19.35 3.27
C GLU A 303 -5.95 -19.24 4.35
N HIS A 304 -4.86 -20.00 4.19
CA HIS A 304 -3.72 -20.00 5.12
C HIS A 304 -2.64 -18.97 4.78
N LEU A 305 -2.81 -18.17 3.71
CA LEU A 305 -1.87 -17.15 3.24
C LEU A 305 -0.46 -17.67 2.90
N ASP A 306 -0.32 -18.99 2.71
CA ASP A 306 0.93 -19.68 2.40
C ASP A 306 1.14 -19.89 0.90
N SER A 307 0.09 -19.73 0.11
CA SER A 307 0.05 -19.89 -1.33
C SER A 307 -0.98 -18.94 -1.95
N GLY A 308 -1.08 -18.95 -3.28
CA GLY A 308 -2.04 -18.11 -4.00
C GLY A 308 -2.07 -18.45 -5.47
N GLU A 309 -3.17 -18.09 -6.11
CA GLU A 309 -3.41 -18.28 -7.54
C GLU A 309 -3.66 -16.94 -8.24
N LEU A 310 -3.36 -16.89 -9.54
CA LEU A 310 -3.74 -15.75 -10.37
C LEU A 310 -5.05 -16.06 -11.10
N ILE A 311 -6.04 -15.20 -10.87
CA ILE A 311 -7.33 -15.24 -11.55
C ILE A 311 -7.32 -14.18 -12.66
N PRO A 312 -7.15 -14.56 -13.93
CA PRO A 312 -7.23 -13.61 -15.02
C PRO A 312 -8.66 -13.13 -15.19
N LYS A 313 -8.82 -11.92 -15.71
CA LYS A 313 -10.11 -11.32 -16.03
C LYS A 313 -11.09 -11.21 -14.86
N ALA A 314 -10.58 -11.11 -13.63
CA ALA A 314 -11.40 -11.17 -12.43
C ALA A 314 -12.19 -9.88 -12.17
N VAL A 315 -11.53 -8.72 -12.26
CA VAL A 315 -12.14 -7.42 -11.93
C VAL A 315 -11.92 -6.37 -13.02
N PRO A 316 -12.94 -5.56 -13.36
CA PRO A 316 -12.76 -4.33 -14.11
C PRO A 316 -12.07 -3.26 -13.24
N ALA A 317 -11.80 -2.10 -13.82
CA ALA A 317 -11.31 -0.95 -13.07
C ALA A 317 -11.82 0.35 -13.71
N ARG A 318 -12.39 1.24 -12.91
CA ARG A 318 -12.83 2.58 -13.33
C ARG A 318 -12.43 3.60 -12.28
N CYS A 319 -11.67 4.61 -12.67
CA CYS A 319 -11.45 5.76 -11.80
C CYS A 319 -12.73 6.59 -11.71
N ASP A 320 -13.25 6.77 -10.50
CA ASP A 320 -14.43 7.59 -10.26
C ASP A 320 -14.09 9.08 -10.33
N ALA A 321 -14.78 9.81 -11.20
CA ALA A 321 -14.47 11.22 -11.44
C ALA A 321 -14.85 12.15 -10.27
N LYS A 322 -15.73 11.71 -9.36
CA LYS A 322 -16.17 12.52 -8.21
C LYS A 322 -15.23 12.40 -7.03
N THR A 323 -14.74 11.19 -6.77
CA THR A 323 -13.92 10.91 -5.58
C THR A 323 -12.45 10.70 -5.91
N GLY A 324 -12.11 10.27 -7.11
CA GLY A 324 -10.76 9.81 -7.45
C GLY A 324 -10.44 8.41 -6.92
N LEU A 325 -11.45 7.65 -6.49
CA LEU A 325 -11.27 6.26 -6.03
C LEU A 325 -11.40 5.29 -7.21
N LEU A 326 -10.78 4.11 -7.09
CA LEU A 326 -10.83 3.08 -8.12
C LEU A 326 -12.00 2.12 -7.85
N MET A 327 -13.00 2.17 -8.71
CA MET A 327 -14.16 1.27 -8.66
C MET A 327 -13.83 -0.03 -9.37
N ILE A 328 -14.06 -1.16 -8.69
CA ILE A 328 -13.80 -2.51 -9.23
C ILE A 328 -15.08 -3.24 -9.66
N GLY A 329 -16.23 -2.56 -9.66
CA GLY A 329 -17.54 -3.17 -9.95
C GLY A 329 -18.03 -4.03 -8.78
N ASP A 330 -18.58 -5.21 -9.10
CA ASP A 330 -19.07 -6.15 -8.09
C ASP A 330 -17.95 -6.64 -7.17
N ALA A 331 -18.29 -6.91 -5.91
CA ALA A 331 -17.37 -7.38 -4.89
C ALA A 331 -16.79 -8.78 -5.23
N PRO A 332 -15.50 -8.92 -5.60
CA PRO A 332 -14.90 -10.23 -5.80
C PRO A 332 -14.65 -10.94 -4.47
N ASP A 333 -14.79 -12.27 -4.45
CA ASP A 333 -14.37 -13.08 -3.32
C ASP A 333 -12.85 -13.33 -3.32
N LEU A 334 -12.13 -12.55 -2.52
CA LEU A 334 -10.69 -12.64 -2.29
C LEU A 334 -10.33 -13.06 -0.85
N GLY A 335 -11.33 -13.46 -0.06
CA GLY A 335 -11.17 -13.81 1.35
C GLY A 335 -11.59 -12.69 2.33
N PRO A 336 -11.21 -12.82 3.61
CA PRO A 336 -11.88 -12.12 4.71
C PRO A 336 -11.35 -10.70 4.99
N PHE A 337 -10.41 -10.18 4.20
CA PHE A 337 -9.75 -8.90 4.50
C PHE A 337 -10.38 -7.68 3.82
N VAL A 338 -11.60 -7.83 3.31
CA VAL A 338 -12.40 -6.69 2.81
C VAL A 338 -12.82 -5.85 4.02
N LEU A 339 -12.47 -4.57 3.99
CA LEU A 339 -12.78 -3.61 5.05
C LEU A 339 -14.22 -3.09 4.89
N PRO A 340 -14.81 -2.53 5.96
CA PRO A 340 -16.13 -1.91 5.90
C PRO A 340 -16.27 -0.91 4.74
N GLY A 341 -17.48 -0.84 4.16
CA GLY A 341 -17.79 0.06 3.06
C GLY A 341 -17.35 -0.43 1.68
N ASN A 342 -17.26 -1.75 1.49
CA ASN A 342 -16.76 -2.39 0.26
C ASN A 342 -15.35 -1.93 -0.09
N ASN A 343 -14.52 -1.74 0.93
CA ASN A 343 -13.18 -1.23 0.81
C ASN A 343 -12.18 -2.39 0.63
N TYR A 344 -11.58 -2.47 -0.55
CA TYR A 344 -10.61 -3.50 -0.93
C TYR A 344 -9.16 -3.08 -0.69
N HIS A 345 -8.92 -2.11 0.19
CA HIS A 345 -7.59 -1.57 0.53
C HIS A 345 -6.51 -2.63 0.76
N VAL A 346 -6.79 -3.71 1.50
CA VAL A 346 -5.81 -4.80 1.73
C VAL A 346 -5.42 -5.52 0.43
N TYR A 347 -6.28 -5.46 -0.58
CA TYR A 347 -6.14 -6.09 -1.87
C TYR A 347 -5.75 -5.13 -3.01
N ASP A 348 -5.44 -3.86 -2.74
CA ASP A 348 -5.13 -2.88 -3.82
C ASP A 348 -4.07 -3.37 -4.80
N ILE A 349 -2.96 -3.93 -4.30
CA ILE A 349 -1.93 -4.54 -5.13
C ILE A 349 -2.37 -5.92 -5.64
N PRO A 350 -2.85 -6.85 -4.78
CA PRO A 350 -3.33 -8.16 -5.22
C PRO A 350 -4.34 -8.15 -6.38
N LEU A 351 -5.33 -7.25 -6.38
CA LEU A 351 -6.34 -7.08 -7.44
C LEU A 351 -5.73 -6.91 -8.84
N PHE A 352 -4.52 -6.35 -8.90
CA PHE A 352 -3.85 -5.99 -10.15
C PHE A 352 -2.41 -6.52 -10.20
N TRP A 353 -2.10 -7.58 -9.46
CA TRP A 353 -0.74 -8.09 -9.27
C TRP A 353 0.01 -8.29 -10.60
N ALA A 354 -0.63 -8.98 -11.56
CA ALA A 354 0.00 -9.24 -12.87
C ALA A 354 0.07 -7.99 -13.75
N ASN A 355 -0.94 -7.10 -13.68
CA ASN A 355 -0.95 -5.83 -14.39
C ASN A 355 0.16 -4.89 -13.90
N LEU A 356 0.36 -4.80 -12.58
CA LEU A 356 1.42 -4.00 -11.98
C LEU A 356 2.81 -4.52 -12.37
N ARG A 357 3.00 -5.85 -12.34
CA ARG A 357 4.24 -6.47 -12.83
C ARG A 357 4.54 -6.09 -14.28
N ALA A 358 3.54 -6.14 -15.16
CA ALA A 358 3.66 -5.76 -16.57
C ALA A 358 3.88 -4.26 -16.75
N ASP A 359 3.24 -3.41 -15.94
CA ASP A 359 3.39 -1.95 -15.95
C ASP A 359 4.84 -1.54 -15.61
N VAL A 360 5.39 -2.10 -14.53
CA VAL A 360 6.78 -1.83 -14.12
C VAL A 360 7.77 -2.22 -15.22
N ALA A 361 7.59 -3.40 -15.83
CA ALA A 361 8.45 -3.85 -16.93
C ALA A 361 8.38 -2.90 -18.13
N ARG A 362 7.17 -2.46 -18.50
CA ARG A 362 6.95 -1.55 -19.63
C ARG A 362 7.56 -0.18 -19.37
N ARG A 363 7.40 0.39 -18.16
CA ARG A 363 7.99 1.69 -17.80
C ARG A 363 9.51 1.62 -17.67
N ALA A 364 10.06 0.52 -17.15
CA ALA A 364 11.51 0.33 -17.10
C ALA A 364 12.12 0.33 -18.51
N ALA A 365 11.49 -0.38 -19.45
CA ALA A 365 11.92 -0.37 -20.86
C ALA A 365 11.77 1.01 -21.51
N ALA A 366 10.71 1.77 -21.18
CA ALA A 366 10.55 3.14 -21.66
C ALA A 366 11.63 4.08 -21.09
N TRP A 367 11.94 3.95 -19.80
CA TRP A 367 13.00 4.70 -19.13
C TRP A 367 14.38 4.41 -19.77
N GLU A 368 14.70 3.15 -20.05
CA GLU A 368 15.96 2.75 -20.71
C GLU A 368 16.07 3.34 -22.11
N LYS A 369 14.97 3.45 -22.87
CA LYS A 369 14.99 4.11 -24.19
C LYS A 369 15.31 5.60 -24.08
N LEU A 370 14.78 6.27 -23.05
CA LEU A 370 15.01 7.69 -22.81
C LEU A 370 16.44 8.01 -22.33
N HIS A 371 17.04 7.11 -21.55
CA HIS A 371 18.33 7.35 -20.88
C HIS A 371 19.51 6.57 -21.48
N GLY A 372 19.26 5.44 -22.14
CA GLY A 372 20.28 4.60 -22.77
C GLY A 372 20.77 5.10 -24.13
N GLY A 373 20.05 6.03 -24.77
CA GLY A 373 20.48 6.70 -26.00
C GLY A 373 21.59 7.74 -25.79
N ALA A 374 21.81 8.20 -24.56
CA ALA A 374 22.84 9.21 -24.23
C ALA A 374 24.25 8.62 -24.01
N ALA A 375 24.40 7.29 -24.07
CA ALA A 375 25.65 6.57 -23.78
C ALA A 375 26.22 5.80 -24.99
N ARG A 376 25.80 6.13 -26.22
CA ARG A 376 26.36 5.56 -27.46
C ARG A 376 26.98 6.63 -28.34
#